data_AF-A0A679K3X0-F1
#
_entry.id   AF-A0A679K3X0-F1
#
_cell.length_a   1.000
_cell.length_b   1.000
_cell.length_c   1.000
_cell.angle_alpha   90.00
_cell.angle_beta   90.00
_cell.angle_gamma   90.00
#
_symmetry.space_group_name_H-M   'P 1'
#
loop_
_entity.id
_entity.type
_entity.pdbx_description
1 polymer ?
#
loop_
_entity_poly.entity_id
_entity_poly.type
_entity_poly.pdbx_seq_one_letter_code
_entity_poly.pdbx_strand_id
1 'polypeptide(L)'
;MDWNAKVQATLDHFGSRKRVYPVNQSLKLIDFFAQKATATEEEMQSYGTAVFVGTILGHVTTAVHGKGSVPLEGGWYRHDFPSATYTIAPGFAKAWLAAIPGR
;
A
#
# COMPACT_ATOMS: atom_id res chain seq x y z
N MET A 1 -1.46 -14.83 -8.50
CA MET A 1 -2.31 -13.67 -8.15
C MET A 1 -2.21 -12.67 -9.29
N ASP A 2 -3.33 -12.14 -9.77
CA ASP A 2 -3.32 -11.07 -10.79
C ASP A 2 -3.10 -9.71 -10.13
N TRP A 3 -1.84 -9.24 -10.14
CA TRP A 3 -1.48 -7.99 -9.48
C TRP A 3 -2.05 -6.75 -10.18
N ASN A 4 -2.23 -6.77 -11.50
CA ASN A 4 -2.80 -5.64 -12.22
C ASN A 4 -4.25 -5.42 -11.82
N ALA A 5 -5.05 -6.49 -11.75
CA ALA A 5 -6.43 -6.41 -11.30
C ALA A 5 -6.53 -5.92 -9.84
N LYS A 6 -5.59 -6.33 -8.97
CA LYS A 6 -5.56 -5.88 -7.57
C LYS A 6 -5.18 -4.41 -7.42
N VAL A 7 -4.20 -3.93 -8.18
CA VAL A 7 -3.84 -2.51 -8.22
C VAL A 7 -5.00 -1.66 -8.71
N GLN A 8 -5.67 -2.07 -9.79
CA GLN A 8 -6.85 -1.36 -10.29
C GLN A 8 -7.96 -1.31 -9.22
N ALA A 9 -8.24 -2.43 -8.55
CA ALA A 9 -9.19 -2.48 -7.45
C ALA A 9 -8.80 -1.54 -6.30
N THR A 10 -7.51 -1.39 -6.00
CA THR A 10 -7.02 -0.41 -5.02
C THR A 10 -7.30 1.02 -5.46
N LEU A 11 -6.99 1.38 -6.71
CA LEU A 11 -7.24 2.73 -7.25
C LEU A 11 -8.73 3.08 -7.24
N ASP A 12 -9.58 2.16 -7.70
CA ASP A 12 -11.04 2.31 -7.66
C ASP A 12 -11.54 2.43 -6.21
N HIS A 13 -10.97 1.64 -5.29
CA HIS A 13 -11.30 1.72 -3.88
C HIS A 13 -11.01 3.12 -3.32
N PHE A 14 -9.85 3.71 -3.61
CA PHE A 14 -9.53 5.06 -3.16
C PHE A 14 -10.44 6.12 -3.79
N GLY A 15 -10.82 5.98 -5.06
CA GLY A 15 -11.73 6.91 -5.76
C GLY A 15 -13.20 6.84 -5.34
N SER A 16 -13.65 5.71 -4.79
CA SER A 16 -15.09 5.43 -4.60
C SER A 16 -15.78 6.12 -3.39
N ARG A 17 -15.05 6.70 -2.43
CA ARG A 17 -15.67 7.26 -1.20
C ARG A 17 -14.93 8.49 -0.68
N LYS A 18 -15.64 9.39 0.01
CA LYS A 18 -15.02 10.42 0.86
C LYS A 18 -14.15 9.74 1.91
N ARG A 19 -12.89 10.17 2.01
CA ARG A 19 -11.90 9.61 2.93
C ARG A 19 -11.52 10.64 3.99
N VAL A 20 -11.10 10.12 5.15
CA VAL A 20 -10.53 10.93 6.23
C VAL A 20 -9.24 11.61 5.77
N TYR A 21 -8.45 10.91 4.95
CA TYR A 21 -7.23 11.43 4.35
C TYR A 21 -7.40 11.69 2.85
N PRO A 22 -6.83 12.77 2.29
CA PRO A 22 -6.89 13.03 0.86
C PRO A 22 -6.29 11.88 0.05
N VAL A 23 -6.95 11.52 -1.06
CA VAL A 23 -6.52 10.43 -1.94
C VAL A 23 -5.09 10.64 -2.43
N ASN A 24 -4.73 11.86 -2.85
CA ASN A 24 -3.38 12.15 -3.34
C ASN A 24 -2.29 11.92 -2.28
N GLN A 25 -2.55 12.21 -1.00
CA GLN A 25 -1.57 11.92 0.06
C GLN A 25 -1.48 10.43 0.34
N SER A 26 -2.62 9.74 0.33
CA SER A 26 -2.69 8.28 0.48
C SER A 26 -1.89 7.55 -0.59
N LEU A 27 -2.02 7.98 -1.85
CA LEU A 27 -1.32 7.38 -2.98
C LEU A 27 0.19 7.63 -2.93
N LYS A 28 0.64 8.81 -2.51
CA LYS A 28 2.07 9.13 -2.38
C LYS A 28 2.84 8.17 -1.46
N LEU A 29 2.21 7.72 -0.37
CA LEU A 29 2.82 6.71 0.51
C LEU A 29 3.02 5.38 -0.23
N ILE A 30 2.03 4.95 -1.03
CA ILE A 30 2.13 3.69 -1.78
C ILE A 30 3.08 3.83 -2.97
N ASP A 31 3.13 5.00 -3.63
CA ASP A 31 4.10 5.31 -4.67
C ASP A 31 5.53 5.17 -4.14
N PHE A 32 5.82 5.81 -2.99
CA PHE A 32 7.09 5.67 -2.30
C PHE A 32 7.42 4.22 -1.97
N PHE A 33 6.47 3.50 -1.38
CA PHE A 33 6.71 2.14 -0.94
C PHE A 33 6.94 1.19 -2.12
N ALA A 34 6.21 1.38 -3.22
CA ALA A 34 6.39 0.63 -4.46
C ALA A 34 7.74 0.91 -5.13
N GLN A 35 8.22 2.17 -5.11
CA GLN A 35 9.52 2.54 -5.66
C GLN A 35 10.68 1.98 -4.81
N LYS A 36 10.56 2.05 -3.49
CA LYS A 36 11.64 1.66 -2.57
C LYS A 36 11.73 0.15 -2.34
N ALA A 37 10.62 -0.56 -2.54
CA ALA A 37 10.43 -1.99 -2.25
C ALA A 37 10.50 -2.39 -0.76
N THR A 38 11.45 -1.82 0.00
CA THR A 38 11.59 -2.00 1.45
C THR A 38 11.74 -0.65 2.13
N ALA A 39 10.98 -0.39 3.19
CA ALA A 39 11.01 0.86 3.94
C ALA A 39 10.99 0.59 5.45
N THR A 40 11.66 1.43 6.24
CA THR A 40 11.53 1.38 7.71
C THR A 40 10.24 2.05 8.16
N GLU A 41 9.85 1.83 9.41
CA GLU A 41 8.72 2.51 10.01
C GLU A 41 8.88 4.04 9.98
N GLU A 42 10.07 4.57 10.29
CA GLU A 42 10.34 6.01 10.24
C GLU A 42 10.17 6.57 8.83
N GLU A 43 10.63 5.84 7.82
CA GLU A 43 10.51 6.25 6.42
C GLU A 43 9.05 6.28 5.98
N MET A 44 8.25 5.29 6.35
CA MET A 44 6.81 5.28 6.11
C MET A 44 6.11 6.43 6.84
N GLN A 45 6.52 6.71 8.08
CA GLN A 45 5.97 7.80 8.89
C GLN A 45 6.43 9.20 8.45
N SER A 46 7.41 9.33 7.56
CA SER A 46 7.73 10.62 6.93
C SER A 46 6.57 11.18 6.09
N TYR A 47 5.62 10.33 5.70
CA TYR A 47 4.41 10.70 4.96
C TYR A 47 3.20 11.01 5.86
N GLY A 48 3.28 10.73 7.17
CA GLY A 48 2.20 10.95 8.13
C GLY A 48 2.36 10.16 9.42
N THR A 49 1.38 10.26 10.32
CA THR A 49 1.42 9.54 11.61
C THR A 49 1.37 8.02 11.43
N ALA A 50 1.76 7.26 12.47
CA ALA A 50 1.57 5.80 12.50
C ALA A 50 0.11 5.39 12.17
N VAL A 51 -0.87 6.17 12.66
CA VAL A 51 -2.30 5.96 12.37
C VAL A 51 -2.60 6.19 10.88
N PHE A 52 -2.01 7.23 10.28
CA PHE A 52 -2.14 7.47 8.84
C PHE A 52 -1.59 6.28 8.05
N VAL A 53 -0.35 5.87 8.32
CA VAL A 53 0.30 4.74 7.64
C VAL A 53 -0.55 3.48 7.77
N GLY A 54 -0.94 3.10 8.99
CA GLY A 54 -1.78 1.93 9.23
C GLY A 54 -3.13 1.99 8.52
N THR A 55 -3.75 3.18 8.46
CA THR A 55 -5.02 3.38 7.75
C THR A 55 -4.87 3.17 6.24
N ILE A 56 -3.82 3.73 5.62
CA ILE A 56 -3.59 3.58 4.19
C ILE A 56 -3.25 2.12 3.85
N LEU A 57 -2.35 1.49 4.61
CA LEU A 57 -2.02 0.06 4.42
C LEU A 57 -3.27 -0.83 4.59
N GLY A 58 -4.14 -0.51 5.56
CA GLY A 58 -5.41 -1.20 5.77
C GLY A 58 -6.39 -1.04 4.59
N HIS A 59 -6.45 0.14 3.98
CA HIS A 59 -7.27 0.38 2.78
C HIS A 59 -6.79 -0.42 1.57
N VAL A 60 -5.49 -0.42 1.29
CA VAL A 60 -4.91 -1.23 0.21
C VAL A 60 -5.16 -2.71 0.49
N THR A 61 -4.91 -3.17 1.71
CA THR A 61 -5.19 -4.55 2.14
C THR A 61 -6.63 -4.94 1.88
N THR A 62 -7.58 -4.08 2.26
CA THR A 62 -9.01 -4.33 2.06
C THR A 62 -9.35 -4.44 0.57
N ALA A 63 -8.74 -3.61 -0.27
CA ALA A 63 -8.94 -3.68 -1.71
C ALA A 63 -8.31 -4.94 -2.34
N VAL A 64 -7.13 -5.35 -1.87
CA VAL A 64 -6.42 -6.50 -2.42
C VAL A 64 -7.03 -7.83 -1.96
N HIS A 65 -7.33 -7.97 -0.67
CA HIS A 65 -7.70 -9.23 -0.05
C HIS A 65 -9.18 -9.31 0.38
N GLY A 66 -9.93 -8.21 0.30
CA GLY A 66 -11.26 -8.11 0.90
C GLY A 66 -11.19 -7.76 2.39
N LYS A 67 -12.33 -7.81 3.08
CA LYS A 67 -12.37 -7.58 4.53
C LYS A 67 -11.70 -8.74 5.27
N GLY A 68 -10.76 -8.43 6.17
CA GLY A 68 -10.10 -9.43 7.02
C GLY A 68 -8.65 -9.06 7.32
N SER A 69 -7.92 -10.00 7.94
CA SER A 69 -6.49 -9.85 8.22
C SER A 69 -5.65 -9.98 6.94
N VAL A 70 -4.53 -9.26 6.86
CA VAL A 70 -3.52 -9.44 5.81
C VAL A 70 -3.07 -10.91 5.82
N PRO A 71 -3.09 -11.63 4.68
CA PRO A 71 -2.49 -12.95 4.62
C PRO A 71 -0.99 -12.82 4.91
N LEU A 72 -0.49 -13.52 5.92
CA LEU A 72 0.94 -13.52 6.29
C LEU A 72 1.82 -14.02 5.13
N GLU A 73 1.28 -14.93 4.31
CA GLU A 73 1.91 -15.43 3.09
C GLU A 73 1.18 -14.94 1.85
N GLY A 74 1.93 -14.42 0.87
CA GLY A 74 1.37 -13.92 -0.38
C GLY A 74 0.58 -12.61 -0.27
N GLY A 75 0.68 -11.92 0.87
CA GLY A 75 0.18 -10.55 1.04
C GLY A 75 0.86 -9.56 0.08
N TRP A 76 0.20 -8.44 -0.20
CA TRP A 76 0.78 -7.37 -1.03
C TRP A 76 1.95 -6.64 -0.35
N TYR A 77 2.11 -6.81 0.97
CA TYR A 77 3.29 -6.42 1.74
C TYR A 77 3.44 -7.32 2.96
N ARG A 78 4.61 -7.25 3.60
CA ARG A 78 4.95 -7.86 4.89
C ARG A 78 5.51 -6.78 5.82
N HIS A 79 5.20 -6.89 7.11
CA HIS A 79 5.84 -6.10 8.17
C HIS A 79 6.66 -7.03 9.07
N ASP A 80 7.96 -6.79 9.14
CA ASP A 80 8.89 -7.50 10.01
C ASP A 80 9.03 -6.74 11.34
N PHE A 81 8.27 -7.15 12.35
CA PHE A 81 8.20 -6.47 13.64
C PHE A 81 9.55 -6.34 14.35
N PRO A 82 10.42 -7.38 14.41
CA PRO A 82 11.77 -7.25 14.96
C PRO A 82 12.62 -6.12 14.37
N SER A 83 12.49 -5.85 13.07
CA SER A 83 13.30 -4.84 12.37
C SER A 83 12.53 -3.55 12.08
N ALA A 84 11.24 -3.50 12.42
CA ALA A 84 10.31 -2.43 12.05
C ALA A 84 10.36 -2.10 10.54
N THR A 85 10.56 -3.12 9.69
CA THR A 85 10.65 -2.94 8.23
C THR A 85 9.42 -3.45 7.50
N TYR A 86 9.00 -2.69 6.51
CA TYR A 86 7.93 -3.01 5.58
C TYR A 86 8.56 -3.45 4.27
N THR A 87 8.10 -4.57 3.70
CA THR A 87 8.52 -5.05 2.38
C THR A 87 7.30 -5.27 1.51
N ILE A 88 7.24 -4.60 0.36
CA ILE A 88 6.15 -4.75 -0.59
C ILE A 88 6.36 -6.02 -1.44
N ALA A 89 5.27 -6.66 -1.86
CA ALA A 89 5.35 -7.76 -2.81
C ALA A 89 5.88 -7.23 -4.17
N PRO A 90 6.96 -7.81 -4.74
CA PRO A 90 7.53 -7.32 -5.99
C PRO A 90 6.53 -7.26 -7.16
N GLY A 91 5.63 -8.23 -7.22
CA GLY A 91 4.58 -8.27 -8.23
C GLY A 91 3.57 -7.14 -8.09
N PHE A 92 3.21 -6.76 -6.86
CA PHE A 92 2.34 -5.61 -6.59
C PHE A 92 3.06 -4.30 -6.94
N ALA A 93 4.29 -4.11 -6.48
CA ALA A 93 5.08 -2.90 -6.78
C ALA A 93 5.22 -2.68 -8.29
N LYS A 94 5.58 -3.73 -9.04
CA LYS A 94 5.69 -3.65 -10.50
C LYS A 94 4.37 -3.26 -11.16
N ALA A 95 3.26 -3.87 -10.76
CA ALA A 95 1.93 -3.54 -11.28
C ALA A 95 1.52 -2.10 -10.92
N TRP A 96 1.84 -1.66 -9.70
CA TRP A 96 1.55 -0.30 -9.22
C TRP A 96 2.27 0.76 -10.05
N LEU A 97 3.58 0.61 -10.22
CA LEU A 97 4.40 1.54 -11.02
C LEU A 97 4.00 1.54 -12.50
N ALA A 98 3.55 0.40 -13.03
CA ALA A 98 3.06 0.31 -14.40
C ALA A 98 1.67 0.97 -14.58
N ALA A 99 0.81 0.91 -13.57
CA ALA A 99 -0.54 1.50 -13.62
C ALA A 99 -0.52 3.04 -13.45
N ILE A 100 0.53 3.59 -12.85
CA ILE A 100 0.66 5.01 -12.54
C ILE A 100 1.98 5.58 -13.10
N PRO A 101 2.16 5.60 -14.42
CA PRO A 101 3.38 6.14 -15.01
C PRO A 101 3.47 7.66 -14.79
N GLY A 102 4.55 8.12 -14.14
CA GLY A 102 4.90 9.54 -14.07
C GLY A 102 4.22 10.38 -12.98
N ARG A 103 3.80 9.76 -11.86
CA ARG A 103 3.49 10.49 -10.62
C ARG A 103 4.70 10.72 -9.74
#